data_AF-A0A937WFN2-F1
#
_entry.id   AF-A0A937WFN2-F1
#
_cell.length_a   1.000
_cell.length_b   1.000
_cell.length_c   1.000
_cell.angle_alpha   90.00
_cell.angle_beta   90.00
_cell.angle_gamma   90.00
#
_symmetry.space_group_name_H-M   'P 1'
#
loop_
_entity.id
_entity.type
_entity.pdbx_description
1 polymer ?
#
loop_
_entity_poly.entity_id
_entity_poly.type
_entity_poly.pdbx_seq_one_letter_code
_entity_poly.pdbx_strand_id
1 'polypeptide(L)'
;WIEVPDDAYDMLTLFYVLRGFPYEHKKKIKFPLVIPKPRVVKVSLELISKENVTVRAGTFLCYKLQMKLSGIFGRFYRKNWYFWFTVEKPHHFVKYEPPTGEVIELVGYEVIE
;
A
#
# COMPACT_ATOMS: atom_id res chain seq x y z
N TRP A 1 -20.75 19.17 3.11
CA TRP A 1 -19.51 18.86 3.83
C TRP A 1 -19.34 17.36 3.89
N ILE A 2 -18.11 16.87 3.75
CA ILE A 2 -17.83 15.43 3.79
C ILE A 2 -17.23 15.15 5.16
N GLU A 3 -17.83 14.20 5.86
CA GLU A 3 -17.34 13.74 7.14
C GLU A 3 -16.11 12.85 6.91
N VAL A 4 -14.96 13.27 7.47
CA VAL A 4 -13.69 12.54 7.38
C VAL A 4 -13.34 12.07 8.79
N PRO A 5 -13.25 10.75 9.04
CA PRO A 5 -12.84 10.23 10.33
C PRO A 5 -11.42 10.67 10.71
N ASP A 6 -11.15 10.84 12.01
CA ASP A 6 -9.84 11.27 12.53
C ASP A 6 -8.70 10.28 12.20
N ASP A 7 -9.02 9.00 12.00
CA ASP A 7 -8.08 7.94 11.64
C ASP A 7 -7.98 7.69 10.12
N ALA A 8 -8.56 8.58 9.30
CA ALA A 8 -8.53 8.46 7.86
C ALA A 8 -7.18 8.94 7.28
N TYR A 9 -6.71 8.24 6.25
CA TYR A 9 -5.57 8.68 5.44
C TYR A 9 -6.03 9.02 4.02
N ASP A 10 -5.33 9.94 3.37
CA ASP A 10 -5.48 10.17 1.93
C ASP A 10 -4.45 9.35 1.12
N MET A 11 -4.60 9.34 -0.21
CA MET A 11 -3.74 8.55 -1.10
C MET A 11 -2.26 8.94 -1.09
N LEU A 12 -1.92 10.20 -0.82
CA LEU A 12 -0.53 10.65 -0.71
C LEU A 12 0.07 10.18 0.61
N THR A 13 -0.67 10.36 1.71
CA THR A 13 -0.25 9.92 3.05
C THR A 13 -0.16 8.40 3.16
N LEU A 14 -0.98 7.65 2.41
CA LEU A 14 -1.00 6.20 2.39
C LEU A 14 0.40 5.60 2.19
N PHE A 15 1.17 6.08 1.20
CA PHE A 15 2.50 5.53 0.92
C PHE A 15 3.47 5.66 2.09
N TYR A 16 3.34 6.71 2.90
CA TYR A 16 4.14 6.88 4.11
C TYR A 16 3.66 5.97 5.24
N VAL A 17 2.35 5.85 5.44
CA VAL A 17 1.75 4.98 6.47
C VAL A 17 2.12 3.52 6.24
N LEU A 18 2.15 3.08 4.98
CA LEU A 18 2.51 1.71 4.62
C LEU A 18 3.93 1.34 5.06
N ARG A 19 4.87 2.30 5.10
CA ARG A 19 6.23 2.08 5.63
C ARG A 19 6.22 1.74 7.11
N GLY A 20 5.24 2.25 7.85
CA GLY A 20 5.02 1.94 9.26
C GLY A 20 4.12 0.73 9.51
N PHE A 21 3.76 -0.04 8.47
CA PHE A 21 2.99 -1.25 8.66
C PHE A 21 3.74 -2.20 9.61
N PRO A 22 3.07 -2.82 10.59
CA PRO A 22 3.73 -3.67 11.58
C PRO A 22 4.06 -5.06 10.99
N TYR A 23 5.00 -5.09 10.03
CA TYR A 23 5.33 -6.25 9.20
C TYR A 23 5.67 -7.53 10.01
N GLU A 24 6.17 -7.37 11.24
CA GLU A 24 6.57 -8.47 12.13
C GLU A 24 5.47 -8.93 13.09
N HIS A 25 4.44 -8.11 13.32
CA HIS A 25 3.50 -8.30 14.44
C HIS A 25 2.04 -8.43 14.01
N LYS A 26 1.65 -7.88 12.86
CA LYS A 26 0.27 -8.03 12.36
C LYS A 26 0.29 -8.46 10.91
N LYS A 27 -0.57 -9.42 10.59
CA LYS A 27 -0.82 -9.83 9.20
C LYS A 27 -1.81 -8.91 8.50
N LYS A 28 -2.67 -8.19 9.23
CA LYS A 28 -3.77 -7.41 8.66
C LYS A 28 -4.17 -6.20 9.50
N ILE A 29 -4.46 -5.08 8.84
CA ILE A 29 -5.06 -3.87 9.46
C ILE A 29 -6.23 -3.36 8.62
N LYS A 30 -7.07 -2.51 9.21
CA LYS A 30 -8.19 -1.82 8.56
C LYS A 30 -8.19 -0.35 8.97
N PHE A 31 -8.54 0.54 8.04
CA PHE A 31 -8.62 1.98 8.28
C PHE A 31 -9.47 2.65 7.18
N PRO A 32 -9.97 3.87 7.40
CA PRO A 32 -10.62 4.66 6.37
C PRO A 32 -9.62 5.30 5.40
N LEU A 33 -9.92 5.27 4.11
CA LEU A 33 -9.12 5.88 3.06
C LEU A 33 -9.98 6.91 2.32
N VAL A 34 -9.46 8.13 2.22
CA VAL A 34 -10.03 9.20 1.41
C VAL A 34 -9.58 9.01 -0.04
N ILE A 35 -10.52 8.83 -0.95
CA ILE A 35 -10.26 8.63 -2.38
C ILE A 35 -10.74 9.83 -3.22
N PRO A 36 -10.18 10.03 -4.45
CA PRO A 36 -10.65 11.07 -5.36
C PRO A 36 -12.15 11.00 -5.64
N LYS A 37 -12.78 12.16 -5.92
CA LYS A 37 -14.25 12.36 -5.98
C LYS A 37 -14.88 12.15 -4.59
N PRO A 38 -14.51 13.04 -3.66
CA PRO A 38 -14.24 12.78 -2.24
C PRO A 38 -15.22 11.78 -1.61
N ARG A 39 -14.73 10.57 -1.42
CA ARG A 39 -15.43 9.49 -0.72
C ARG A 39 -14.49 8.90 0.32
N VAL A 40 -15.04 8.53 1.46
CA VAL A 40 -14.33 7.75 2.47
C VAL A 40 -14.72 6.29 2.28
N VAL A 41 -13.73 5.43 2.04
CA VAL A 41 -13.93 3.99 1.92
C VAL A 41 -13.15 3.26 3.00
N LYS A 42 -13.72 2.22 3.60
CA LYS A 42 -12.97 1.38 4.54
C LYS A 42 -12.12 0.40 3.74
N VAL A 43 -10.82 0.37 3.98
CA VAL A 43 -9.90 -0.58 3.34
C VAL A 43 -9.34 -1.57 4.35
N SER A 44 -8.89 -2.72 3.86
CA SER A 44 -8.05 -3.64 4.63
C SER A 44 -6.73 -3.83 3.90
N LEU A 45 -5.62 -3.77 4.64
CA LEU A 45 -4.29 -4.14 4.19
C LEU A 45 -3.88 -5.45 4.82
N GLU A 46 -3.26 -6.32 4.04
CA GLU A 46 -2.79 -7.63 4.47
C GLU A 46 -1.38 -7.89 3.93
N LEU A 47 -0.48 -8.38 4.78
CA LEU A 47 0.83 -8.87 4.36
C LEU A 47 0.66 -10.26 3.75
N ILE A 48 0.97 -10.39 2.45
CA ILE A 48 0.74 -11.61 1.69
C ILE A 48 2.01 -12.45 1.53
N SER A 49 3.14 -11.80 1.25
CA SER A 49 4.41 -12.50 1.03
C SER A 49 5.63 -11.62 1.34
N LYS A 50 6.79 -12.26 1.40
CA LYS A 50 8.11 -11.65 1.33
C LYS A 50 8.82 -12.24 0.11
N GLU A 51 9.24 -11.40 -0.84
CA GLU A 51 9.76 -11.84 -2.14
C GLU A 51 10.81 -10.88 -2.71
N ASN A 52 11.70 -11.40 -3.56
CA ASN A 52 12.62 -10.56 -4.33
C ASN A 52 11.87 -9.93 -5.50
N VAL A 53 11.98 -8.61 -5.65
CA VAL A 53 11.33 -7.83 -6.70
C VAL A 53 12.40 -7.12 -7.51
N THR A 54 12.44 -7.39 -8.81
CA THR A 54 13.29 -6.67 -9.76
C THR A 54 12.50 -5.54 -10.41
N VAL A 55 13.04 -4.34 -10.33
CA VAL A 55 12.58 -3.11 -10.99
C VAL A 55 13.78 -2.45 -11.67
N ARG A 56 13.55 -1.35 -12.39
CA ARG A 56 14.65 -0.61 -13.06
C ARG A 56 15.76 -0.14 -12.11
N ALA A 57 15.43 0.15 -10.85
CA ALA A 57 16.41 0.51 -9.82
C ALA A 57 17.26 -0.66 -9.28
N GLY A 58 16.92 -1.92 -9.61
CA GLY A 58 17.62 -3.12 -9.12
C GLY A 58 16.68 -4.17 -8.55
N THR A 59 17.25 -5.13 -7.80
CA THR A 59 16.50 -6.20 -7.14
C THR A 59 16.49 -5.97 -5.64
N PHE A 60 15.31 -5.99 -5.03
CA PHE A 60 15.11 -5.74 -3.61
C PHE A 60 14.31 -6.86 -2.94
N LEU A 61 14.72 -7.25 -1.73
CA LEU A 61 13.90 -8.10 -0.89
C LEU A 61 12.76 -7.28 -0.28
N CYS A 62 11.52 -7.59 -0.64
CA CYS A 62 10.34 -6.79 -0.32
C CYS A 62 9.29 -7.55 0.47
N TYR A 63 8.52 -6.81 1.28
CA TYR A 63 7.21 -7.22 1.75
C TYR A 63 6.13 -6.85 0.72
N LYS A 64 5.23 -7.78 0.42
CA LYS A 64 4.06 -7.56 -0.45
C LYS A 64 2.81 -7.35 0.40
N LEU A 65 2.24 -6.16 0.31
CA LEU A 65 0.96 -5.82 0.91
C LEU A 65 -0.15 -5.89 -0.15
N GLN A 66 -1.29 -6.46 0.23
CA GLN A 66 -2.53 -6.43 -0.55
C GLN A 66 -3.56 -5.53 0.14
N MET A 67 -4.04 -4.53 -0.57
CA MET A 67 -5.17 -3.71 -0.15
C MET A 67 -6.45 -4.16 -0.85
N LYS A 68 -7.54 -4.19 -0.10
CA LYS A 68 -8.91 -4.44 -0.59
C LYS A 68 -9.86 -3.42 0.00
N LEU A 69 -10.93 -3.12 -0.73
CA LEU A 69 -12.10 -2.49 -0.13
C LEU A 69 -12.70 -3.47 0.89
N SER A 70 -13.20 -2.95 2.00
CA SER A 70 -13.86 -3.73 3.05
C SER A 70 -15.35 -3.37 3.15
N GLY A 71 -16.11 -4.14 3.93
CA GLY A 71 -17.56 -3.95 4.07
C GLY A 71 -18.33 -4.28 2.78
N ILE A 72 -19.52 -3.67 2.61
CA ILE A 72 -20.42 -3.96 1.48
C ILE A 72 -19.76 -3.71 0.13
N PHE A 73 -18.94 -2.66 0.02
CA PHE A 73 -18.22 -2.36 -1.22
C PHE A 73 -17.19 -3.42 -1.55
N GLY A 74 -16.48 -3.96 -0.55
CA GLY A 74 -15.54 -5.08 -0.75
C GLY A 74 -16.20 -6.37 -1.26
N ARG A 75 -17.48 -6.61 -0.95
CA ARG A 75 -18.21 -7.80 -1.44
C ARG A 75 -18.48 -7.74 -2.95
N PHE A 76 -18.76 -6.56 -3.48
CA PHE A 76 -19.08 -6.34 -4.90
C PHE A 76 -17.85 -5.93 -5.74
N TYR A 77 -16.84 -5.31 -5.13
CA TYR A 77 -15.62 -4.88 -5.80
C TYR A 77 -14.43 -5.74 -5.38
N ARG A 78 -14.15 -6.79 -6.17
CA ARG A 78 -13.01 -7.71 -5.97
C ARG A 78 -11.69 -7.20 -6.55
N LYS A 79 -11.50 -5.89 -6.52
CA LYS A 79 -10.27 -5.25 -6.98
C LYS A 79 -9.21 -5.36 -5.88
N ASN A 80 -7.99 -5.71 -6.27
CA ASN A 80 -6.85 -5.81 -5.38
C ASN A 80 -5.81 -4.79 -5.83
N TRP A 81 -5.22 -4.11 -4.85
CA TRP A 81 -4.06 -3.26 -5.05
C TRP A 81 -2.89 -3.91 -4.33
N TYR A 82 -1.73 -3.99 -4.99
CA TYR A 82 -0.54 -4.55 -4.38
C TYR A 82 0.54 -3.49 -4.22
N PHE A 83 1.22 -3.52 -3.09
CA PHE A 83 2.32 -2.62 -2.79
C PHE A 83 3.52 -3.42 -2.31
N TRP A 84 4.70 -3.03 -2.75
CA TRP A 84 5.96 -3.61 -2.33
C TRP A 84 6.81 -2.57 -1.66
N PHE A 85 7.27 -2.90 -0.46
CA PHE A 85 8.20 -2.09 0.32
C PHE A 85 9.40 -2.94 0.72
N THR A 86 10.59 -2.34 0.76
CA THR A 86 11.81 -3.04 1.17
C THR A 86 11.64 -3.64 2.57
N VAL A 87 12.23 -4.81 2.79
CA VAL A 87 12.35 -5.38 4.13
C VAL A 87 13.30 -4.56 4.99
N GLU A 88 14.36 -4.02 4.38
CA GLU A 88 15.26 -3.09 5.04
C GLU A 88 14.53 -1.81 5.44
N LYS A 89 14.78 -1.36 6.67
CA LYS A 89 14.24 -0.09 7.17
C LYS A 89 14.90 1.08 6.42
N PRO A 90 14.19 2.17 6.15
CA PRO A 90 12.86 2.53 6.64
C PRO A 90 11.70 2.10 5.71
N HIS A 91 11.78 0.89 5.14
CA HIS A 91 10.75 0.28 4.29
C HIS A 91 10.43 1.18 3.10
N HIS A 92 11.37 1.34 2.18
CA HIS A 92 11.20 2.17 1.00
C HIS A 92 10.21 1.55 0.02
N PHE A 93 9.42 2.40 -0.63
CA PHE A 93 8.52 1.97 -1.70
C PHE A 93 9.32 1.46 -2.91
N VAL A 94 8.93 0.30 -3.44
CA VAL A 94 9.59 -0.32 -4.60
C VAL A 94 8.66 -0.46 -5.79
N LYS A 95 7.41 -0.90 -5.57
CA LYS A 95 6.46 -1.20 -6.64
C LYS A 95 5.03 -1.03 -6.16
N TYR A 96 4.14 -0.61 -7.05
CA TYR A 96 2.69 -0.59 -6.87
C TYR A 96 2.01 -1.14 -8.11
N GLU A 97 1.05 -2.04 -7.89
CA GLU A 97 0.23 -2.62 -8.94
C GLU A 97 -1.24 -2.33 -8.63
N PRO A 98 -1.87 -1.39 -9.37
CA PRO A 98 -3.30 -1.17 -9.27
C PRO A 98 -4.08 -2.28 -9.99
N PRO A 99 -5.39 -2.40 -9.70
CA PRO A 99 -6.27 -3.35 -10.39
C PRO A 99 -6.38 -3.13 -11.90
N THR A 100 -5.96 -1.97 -12.41
CA THR A 100 -5.97 -1.63 -13.84
C THR A 100 -4.77 -2.22 -14.60
N GLY A 101 -3.74 -2.67 -13.88
CA GLY A 101 -2.54 -3.30 -14.45
C GLY A 101 -1.39 -2.36 -14.81
N GLU A 102 -1.60 -1.03 -14.80
CA GLU A 102 -0.52 -0.07 -15.04
C GLU A 102 0.35 0.07 -13.79
N VAL A 103 1.54 -0.52 -13.82
CA VAL A 103 2.45 -0.63 -12.68
C VAL A 103 3.24 0.66 -12.48
N ILE A 104 3.40 1.08 -11.23
CA ILE A 104 4.35 2.11 -10.81
C ILE A 104 5.54 1.41 -10.14
N GLU A 105 6.76 1.74 -10.52
CA GLU A 105 7.98 1.12 -9.98
C GLU A 105 9.08 2.14 -9.69
N LEU A 106 9.97 1.78 -8.78
CA LEU A 106 11.17 2.54 -8.47
C LEU A 106 12.16 2.46 -9.64
N VAL A 107 12.52 3.62 -10.19
CA VAL A 107 13.42 3.74 -11.35
C VAL A 107 14.86 4.08 -10.99
N GLY A 108 15.09 4.63 -9.79
CA GLY A 108 16.41 4.93 -9.25
C GLY A 108 16.28 5.46 -7.82
N TYR A 109 17.39 5.47 -7.07
CA TYR A 109 17.50 6.07 -5.75
C TYR A 109 18.93 6.56 -5.55
N GLU A 110 19.08 7.60 -4.72
CA GLU A 110 20.39 8.09 -4.28
C GLU A 110 20.60 7.66 -2.84
N VAL A 111 21.80 7.17 -2.53
CA VAL A 111 22.24 6.94 -1.16
C VAL A 111 22.93 8.24 -0.73
N ILE A 112 22.31 8.94 0.21
CA ILE A 112 22.94 10.10 0.85
C ILE A 112 23.63 9.56 2.09
N GLU A 113 24.97 9.55 2.07
CA GLU A 113 25.83 9.19 3.21
C GLU A 113 25.88 10.29 4.27
#